data_AF-A0A6S7IL74-F1
#
_entry.id   AF-A0A6S7IL74-F1
#
_cell.length_a   1.000
_cell.length_b   1.000
_cell.length_c   1.000
_cell.angle_alpha   90.00
_cell.angle_beta   90.00
_cell.angle_gamma   90.00
#
_symmetry.space_group_name_H-M   'P 1'
#
loop_
_entity.id
_entity.type
_entity.pdbx_description
1 polymer ?
#
loop_
_entity_poly.entity_id
_entity_poly.type
_entity_poly.pdbx_seq_one_letter_code
_entity_poly.pdbx_strand_id
1 'polypeptide(L)'
;MSMNVTDASRKRALLLHYVGEEVNDLFETLPDKGDDKDFKKAYEALTQYFTPKKNVSFEILKFRNLKQEIHETVDAFHTRLQIAAKYCEFGDNKDKEIKARSRDNKQETATIFVPFTSFVIN
;
A
#
# COMPACT_ATOMS: atom_id res chain seq x y z
N MET A 1 -28.21 27.45 -17.91
CA MET A 1 -29.33 26.86 -17.16
C MET A 1 -28.80 26.37 -15.83
N SER A 2 -29.23 26.98 -14.72
CA SER A 2 -28.81 26.60 -13.38
C SER A 2 -29.51 25.29 -12.99
N MET A 3 -28.79 24.17 -12.98
CA MET A 3 -29.34 22.90 -12.52
C MET A 3 -29.37 22.93 -10.99
N ASN A 4 -30.44 23.47 -10.43
CA ASN A 4 -30.73 23.37 -9.00
C ASN A 4 -31.19 21.93 -8.71
N VAL A 5 -30.23 21.01 -8.65
CA VAL A 5 -30.52 19.61 -8.33
C VAL A 5 -30.64 19.52 -6.81
N THR A 6 -31.84 19.69 -6.29
CA THR A 6 -32.17 19.49 -4.87
C THR A 6 -32.58 18.05 -4.57
N ASP A 7 -33.18 17.37 -5.56
CA ASP A 7 -33.65 15.99 -5.44
C ASP A 7 -32.51 14.96 -5.45
N ALA A 8 -32.49 14.09 -4.44
CA ALA A 8 -31.43 13.10 -4.26
C ALA A 8 -31.42 12.02 -5.36
N SER A 9 -32.60 11.63 -5.85
CA SER A 9 -32.73 10.66 -6.95
C SER A 9 -32.14 11.21 -8.25
N ARG A 10 -32.40 12.49 -8.56
CA ARG A 10 -31.77 13.17 -9.70
C ARG A 10 -30.26 13.30 -9.56
N LYS A 11 -29.74 13.55 -8.34
CA LYS A 11 -28.28 13.56 -8.10
C LYS A 11 -27.65 12.20 -8.34
N ARG A 12 -28.30 11.11 -7.91
CA ARG A 12 -27.82 9.73 -8.11
C ARG A 12 -27.80 9.37 -9.58
N ALA A 13 -28.89 9.65 -10.30
CA ALA A 13 -28.96 9.38 -11.74
C ALA A 13 -27.88 10.16 -12.51
N LEU A 14 -27.66 11.44 -12.17
CA LEU A 14 -26.59 12.23 -12.78
C LEU A 14 -25.21 11.68 -12.45
N LEU A 15 -24.95 11.32 -11.19
CA LEU A 15 -23.69 10.69 -10.78
C LEU A 15 -23.39 9.49 -11.67
N LEU A 16 -24.29 8.50 -11.69
CA LEU A 16 -24.14 7.27 -12.46
C LEU A 16 -23.97 7.52 -13.97
N HIS A 17 -24.68 8.52 -14.52
CA HIS A 17 -24.52 8.92 -15.91
C HIS A 17 -23.13 9.52 -16.20
N TYR A 18 -22.57 10.32 -15.28
CA TYR A 18 -21.27 10.96 -15.47
C TYR A 18 -20.07 10.02 -15.21
N VAL A 19 -20.21 8.98 -14.38
CA VAL A 19 -19.09 8.05 -14.13
C VAL A 19 -18.79 7.13 -15.32
N GLY A 20 -19.70 7.06 -16.29
CA GLY A 20 -19.55 6.25 -17.50
C GLY A 20 -20.06 4.82 -17.35
N GLU A 21 -20.28 4.16 -18.49
CA GLU A 21 -20.92 2.83 -18.58
C GLU A 21 -20.16 1.74 -17.82
N GLU A 22 -18.84 1.66 -17.99
CA GLU A 22 -18.00 0.65 -17.31
C GLU A 22 -18.08 0.76 -15.78
N VAL A 23 -18.08 1.99 -15.25
CA VAL A 23 -18.16 2.23 -13.81
C VAL A 23 -19.58 2.01 -13.30
N ASN A 24 -20.60 2.26 -14.12
CA ASN A 24 -21.98 1.97 -13.80
C ASN A 24 -22.25 0.45 -13.72
N ASP A 25 -21.72 -0.33 -14.66
CA ASP A 25 -21.82 -1.80 -14.62
C ASP A 25 -21.11 -2.36 -13.38
N LEU A 26 -19.94 -1.82 -13.07
CA LEU A 26 -19.22 -2.13 -11.83
C LEU A 26 -20.05 -1.74 -10.59
N PHE A 27 -20.69 -0.57 -10.59
CA PHE A 27 -21.53 -0.11 -9.49
C PHE A 27 -22.68 -1.07 -9.20
N GLU A 28 -23.25 -1.69 -10.23
CA GLU A 28 -24.30 -2.70 -10.06
C GLU A 28 -23.82 -3.93 -9.28
N THR A 29 -22.53 -4.24 -9.34
CA THR A 29 -21.91 -5.37 -8.60
C THR A 29 -21.55 -5.03 -7.14
N LEU A 30 -21.59 -3.75 -6.74
CA LEU A 30 -21.17 -3.35 -5.39
C LEU A 30 -22.22 -3.71 -4.33
N PRO A 31 -21.79 -4.23 -3.16
CA PRO A 31 -22.67 -4.41 -2.01
C PRO A 31 -23.06 -3.05 -1.42
N ASP A 32 -24.23 -2.99 -0.76
CA ASP A 32 -24.70 -1.82 0.01
C ASP A 32 -24.76 -0.47 -0.75
N LYS A 33 -25.05 -0.50 -2.06
CA LYS A 33 -25.20 0.70 -2.91
C LYS A 33 -26.40 1.62 -2.60
N GLY A 34 -27.23 1.27 -1.61
CA GLY A 34 -28.45 2.00 -1.22
C GLY A 34 -29.54 2.03 -2.30
N ASP A 35 -30.73 2.48 -1.92
CA ASP A 35 -31.88 2.61 -2.84
C ASP A 35 -31.71 3.80 -3.80
N ASP A 36 -32.59 3.91 -4.80
CA ASP A 36 -32.54 4.96 -5.85
C ASP A 36 -32.60 6.40 -5.31
N LYS A 37 -33.01 6.57 -4.05
CA LYS A 37 -33.05 7.87 -3.34
C LYS A 37 -31.80 8.15 -2.52
N ASP A 38 -30.96 7.15 -2.29
CA ASP A 38 -29.77 7.21 -1.43
C ASP A 38 -28.52 7.63 -2.22
N PHE A 39 -28.49 8.88 -2.70
CA PHE A 39 -27.31 9.44 -3.37
C PHE A 39 -26.02 9.29 -2.53
N LYS A 40 -26.12 9.53 -1.22
CA LYS A 40 -24.96 9.50 -0.32
C LYS A 40 -24.32 8.11 -0.25
N LYS A 41 -25.14 7.05 -0.17
CA LYS A 41 -24.64 5.67 -0.16
C LYS A 41 -24.03 5.28 -1.50
N ALA A 42 -24.64 5.67 -2.61
CA ALA A 42 -24.05 5.44 -3.94
C ALA A 42 -22.66 6.07 -4.07
N TYR A 43 -22.54 7.33 -3.63
CA TYR A 43 -21.28 8.06 -3.62
C TYR A 43 -20.23 7.42 -2.71
N GLU A 44 -20.61 7.00 -1.50
CA GLU A 44 -19.73 6.32 -0.55
C GLU A 44 -19.27 4.95 -1.07
N ALA A 45 -20.15 4.15 -1.67
CA ALA A 45 -19.79 2.86 -2.25
C ALA A 45 -18.79 2.99 -3.40
N LEU A 46 -19.03 3.94 -4.32
CA LEU A 46 -18.07 4.27 -5.39
C LEU A 46 -16.75 4.77 -4.81
N THR A 47 -16.81 5.68 -3.84
CA THR A 47 -15.61 6.24 -3.20
C THR A 47 -14.82 5.14 -2.52
N GLN A 48 -15.45 4.22 -1.78
CA GLN A 48 -14.78 3.11 -1.13
C GLN A 48 -14.16 2.13 -2.12
N TYR A 49 -14.82 1.88 -3.25
CA TYR A 49 -14.31 0.99 -4.28
C TYR A 49 -13.08 1.59 -4.99
N PHE A 50 -13.16 2.86 -5.39
CA PHE A 50 -12.07 3.57 -6.09
C PHE A 50 -10.99 4.11 -5.15
N THR A 51 -11.25 4.19 -3.86
CA THR A 51 -10.20 4.46 -2.87
C THR A 51 -9.20 3.32 -2.99
N PRO A 52 -7.90 3.62 -3.24
CA PRO A 52 -6.89 2.59 -3.31
C PRO A 52 -6.90 1.83 -1.99
N LYS A 53 -7.41 0.60 -2.01
CA LYS A 53 -7.33 -0.29 -0.86
C LYS A 53 -5.85 -0.48 -0.59
N LYS A 54 -5.40 -0.08 0.60
CA LYS A 54 -4.03 -0.36 1.05
C LYS A 54 -3.81 -1.85 0.89
N ASN A 55 -2.97 -2.23 -0.08
CA ASN A 55 -2.66 -3.63 -0.30
C ASN A 55 -1.59 -4.01 0.70
N VAL A 56 -2.03 -4.49 1.87
CA VAL A 56 -1.16 -4.92 2.96
C VAL A 56 -0.14 -5.95 2.45
N SER A 57 -0.56 -6.88 1.58
CA SER A 57 0.35 -7.87 0.97
C SER A 57 1.45 -7.22 0.12
N PHE A 58 1.14 -6.16 -0.61
CA PHE A 58 2.12 -5.40 -1.39
C PHE A 58 3.10 -4.64 -0.47
N GLU A 59 2.61 -4.01 0.60
CA GLU A 59 3.46 -3.32 1.56
C GLU A 59 4.38 -4.30 2.32
N ILE A 60 3.86 -5.48 2.68
CA ILE A 60 4.66 -6.57 3.25
C ILE A 60 5.73 -7.01 2.25
N LEU A 61 5.39 -7.20 0.97
CA LEU A 61 6.37 -7.55 -0.06
C LEU A 61 7.44 -6.47 -0.19
N LYS A 62 7.05 -5.20 -0.19
CA LYS A 62 7.97 -4.05 -0.24
C LYS A 62 8.90 -4.02 0.97
N PHE A 63 8.37 -4.18 2.19
CA PHE A 63 9.16 -4.35 3.41
C PHE A 63 10.11 -5.54 3.29
N ARG A 64 9.64 -6.65 2.73
CA ARG A 64 10.44 -7.86 2.52
C ARG A 64 11.51 -7.71 1.45
N ASN A 65 11.40 -6.73 0.57
CA ASN A 65 12.40 -6.47 -0.45
C ASN A 65 13.40 -5.37 -0.06
N LEU A 66 13.22 -4.72 1.10
CA LEU A 66 14.20 -3.76 1.60
C LEU A 66 15.52 -4.45 1.93
N LYS A 67 16.59 -3.87 1.40
CA LYS A 67 17.99 -4.22 1.69
C LYS A 67 18.73 -2.97 2.17
N GLN A 68 19.78 -3.18 2.95
CA GLN A 68 20.68 -2.10 3.33
C GLN A 68 21.49 -1.68 2.11
N GLU A 69 21.55 -0.39 1.82
CA GLU A 69 22.42 0.11 0.76
C GLU A 69 23.89 0.09 1.19
N ILE A 70 24.83 -0.03 0.25
CA ILE A 70 26.27 -0.19 0.50
C ILE A 70 26.87 0.92 1.41
N HIS A 71 26.29 2.12 1.37
CA HIS A 71 26.73 3.28 2.14
C HIS A 71 25.72 3.73 3.21
N GLU A 72 24.70 2.91 3.49
CA GLU A 72 23.69 3.20 4.49
C GLU A 72 24.16 2.71 5.87
N THR A 73 24.00 3.52 6.91
CA THR A 73 24.29 3.07 8.28
C THR A 73 23.23 2.10 8.76
N VAL A 74 23.56 1.24 9.73
CA VAL A 74 22.60 0.29 10.30
C VAL A 74 21.39 1.01 10.91
N ASP A 75 21.61 2.16 11.54
CA ASP A 75 20.54 2.98 12.13
C ASP A 75 19.62 3.60 11.07
N ALA A 76 20.18 4.06 9.94
CA ALA A 76 19.41 4.57 8.82
C ALA A 76 18.55 3.46 8.19
N PHE A 77 19.12 2.27 8.01
CA PHE A 77 18.39 1.11 7.53
C PHE A 77 17.28 0.69 8.49
N HIS A 78 17.56 0.64 9.80
CA HIS A 78 16.56 0.35 10.84
C HIS A 78 15.42 1.37 10.81
N THR A 79 15.72 2.64 10.62
CA THR A 79 14.72 3.71 10.49
C THR A 79 13.84 3.51 9.25
N ARG A 80 14.42 3.12 8.11
CA ARG A 80 13.67 2.78 6.89
C ARG A 80 12.75 1.57 7.09
N LEU A 81 13.22 0.52 7.78
CA LEU A 81 12.39 -0.63 8.14
C LEU A 81 11.21 -0.21 9.05
N GLN A 82 11.45 0.66 10.04
CA GLN A 82 10.38 1.20 10.90
C GLN A 82 9.33 1.98 10.10
N ILE A 83 9.77 2.78 9.11
CA ILE A 83 8.85 3.54 8.24
C ILE A 83 8.02 2.60 7.37
N ALA A 84 8.63 1.60 6.74
CA ALA A 84 7.93 0.64 5.88
C ALA A 84 6.97 -0.27 6.66
N ALA A 85 7.34 -0.68 7.87
CA ALA A 85 6.50 -1.52 8.72
C ALA A 85 5.18 -0.85 9.13
N LYS A 86 5.07 0.49 9.08
CA LYS A 86 3.83 1.23 9.37
C LYS A 86 2.68 0.86 8.43
N TYR A 87 2.99 0.46 7.20
CA TYR A 87 1.99 0.15 6.18
C TYR A 87 1.71 -1.36 6.04
N CYS A 88 2.43 -2.20 6.78
CA CYS A 88 2.36 -3.66 6.71
C CYS A 88 1.36 -4.30 7.68
N GLU A 89 0.75 -3.51 8.57
CA GLU A 89 -0.24 -3.96 9.56
C GLU A 89 0.20 -5.18 10.40
N PHE A 90 1.48 -5.27 10.75
CA PHE A 90 2.04 -6.40 11.51
C PHE A 90 1.52 -6.56 12.96
N GLY A 91 0.72 -5.61 13.46
CA GLY A 91 0.23 -5.59 14.83
C GLY A 91 1.38 -5.73 15.85
N ASP A 92 1.20 -6.62 16.82
CA ASP A 92 2.18 -6.88 17.90
C ASP A 92 3.48 -7.52 17.41
N ASN A 93 3.51 -8.06 16.18
CA ASN A 93 4.70 -8.69 15.61
C ASN A 93 5.65 -7.69 14.93
N LYS A 94 5.29 -6.41 14.84
CA LYS A 94 6.10 -5.37 14.17
C LYS A 94 7.56 -5.38 14.59
N ASP A 95 7.83 -5.42 15.90
CA ASP A 95 9.20 -5.38 16.41
C ASP A 95 9.98 -6.68 16.12
N LYS A 96 9.29 -7.82 16.03
CA LYS A 96 9.90 -9.10 15.65
C LYS A 96 10.30 -9.10 14.18
N GLU A 97 9.43 -8.60 13.30
CA GLU A 97 9.67 -8.49 11.86
C GLU A 97 10.84 -7.57 11.55
N ILE A 98 10.89 -6.40 12.20
CA ILE A 98 12.00 -5.45 12.03
C ILE A 98 13.33 -6.06 12.53
N LYS A 99 13.32 -6.71 13.70
CA LYS A 99 14.51 -7.40 14.22
C LYS A 99 14.96 -8.56 13.33
N ALA A 100 14.05 -9.30 12.70
CA ALA A 100 14.39 -10.33 11.74
C ALA A 100 15.15 -9.72 10.55
N ARG A 101 14.62 -8.65 9.94
CA ARG A 101 15.27 -7.98 8.82
C ARG A 101 16.61 -7.32 9.16
N SER A 102 16.73 -6.72 10.33
CA SER A 102 18.01 -6.18 10.78
C SER A 102 19.06 -7.27 11.03
N ARG A 103 18.67 -8.51 11.35
CA ARG A 103 19.60 -9.64 11.52
C ARG A 103 20.07 -10.22 10.19
N ASP A 104 19.15 -10.42 9.24
CA ASP A 104 19.47 -10.98 7.92
C ASP A 104 20.50 -10.12 7.17
N ASN A 105 20.42 -8.80 7.36
CA ASN A 105 21.37 -7.83 6.85
C ASN A 105 22.83 -8.03 7.33
N LYS A 106 23.03 -8.57 8.54
CA LYS A 106 24.38 -8.83 9.08
C LYS A 106 25.08 -10.00 8.39
N GLN A 107 24.34 -10.86 7.68
CA GLN A 107 24.88 -12.04 7.02
C GLN A 107 25.45 -11.73 5.62
N GLU A 108 24.91 -10.73 4.89
CA GLU A 108 25.41 -10.36 3.54
C GLU A 108 26.69 -9.49 3.60
N THR A 109 26.84 -8.64 4.62
CA THR A 109 28.03 -7.80 4.80
C THR A 109 29.29 -8.59 5.22
N ALA A 110 29.14 -9.82 5.71
CA ALA A 110 30.26 -10.70 6.08
C ALA A 110 30.98 -11.34 4.87
N THR A 111 30.45 -11.21 3.64
CA THR A 111 31.01 -11.87 2.45
C THR A 111 31.99 -10.97 1.66
N ILE A 112 32.10 -9.67 1.97
CA ILE A 112 32.91 -8.73 1.17
C ILE A 112 34.30 -8.45 1.79
N PHE A 113 34.64 -9.05 2.95
CA PHE A 113 35.97 -8.90 3.56
C PHE A 113 36.68 -10.26 3.71
N VAL A 114 37.05 -10.88 2.59
CA VAL A 114 38.25 -11.72 2.56
C VAL A 114 39.40 -10.82 2.08
N PRO A 115 40.37 -10.46 2.94
CA PRO A 115 41.55 -9.77 2.49
C PRO A 115 42.35 -10.76 1.64
N PHE A 116 42.36 -10.57 0.32
CA PHE A 116 43.33 -11.24 -0.53
C PHE A 116 44.69 -10.56 -0.32
N THR A 117 45.32 -10.85 0.81
CA THR A 117 46.73 -10.53 1.04
C THR A 117 47.51 -11.84 1.12
N SER A 118 48.39 -11.98 0.12
CA SER A 118 49.56 -12.85 0.06
C SER A 118 49.37 -14.31 -0.38
N PHE A 119 49.61 -14.54 -1.67
CA PHE A 119 50.50 -15.61 -2.09
C PHE A 119 51.39 -15.12 -3.24
N VAL A 120 52.51 -14.49 -2.88
CA VAL A 120 53.70 -14.46 -3.73
C VAL A 120 54.29 -15.86 -3.65
N ILE A 121 54.12 -16.66 -4.69
CA ILE A 121 55.10 -17.67 -5.12
C ILE A 121 55.11 -17.64 -6.65
N ASN A 122 56.05 -16.88 -7.22
CA ASN A 122 57.21 -17.39 -7.95
C ASN A 122 58.11 -16.21 -8.33
#